data_AF-A0AAV1Z0L9-F1
#
_entry.id   AF-A0AAV1Z0L9-F1
#
_cell.length_a   1.000
_cell.length_b   1.000
_cell.length_c   1.000
_cell.angle_alpha   90.00
_cell.angle_beta   90.00
_cell.angle_gamma   90.00
#
_symmetry.space_group_name_H-M   'P 1'
#
loop_
_entity.id
_entity.type
_entity.pdbx_description
1 polymer ?
#
loop_
_entity_poly.entity_id
_entity_poly.type
_entity_poly.pdbx_seq_one_letter_code
_entity_poly.pdbx_strand_id
1 'polypeptide(L)'
;MQISILLHFMIYTILLSDSAGLESVNEVSKKNILKSEPSKTDIQKYQLFIKNEVIFQNLKPFWKSTGLCPPDPHEESYNFLLSPDMKLNIFHIGSLPRKGISQVRIHWMLDLVQMRVSHFKVEYDFSRLDKLIYLLWENDLQPGFELMGNPSNYFNDFENEIQVYLWKDLINKLAVHYIDMFGIDYVMKWNFETWNEPDHHDFDKLNFTIQGFLNYYDACSEGLFSADKRLRFGGPGGSCRIPTKVKLIL
;
A
#
# COMPACT_ATOMS: atom_id res chain seq x y z
N MET A 1 7.89 5.76 22.05
CA MET A 1 8.41 4.49 22.60
C MET A 1 7.29 3.47 22.45
N GLN A 2 7.37 2.41 21.63
CA GLN A 2 8.45 1.89 20.79
C GLN A 2 8.09 2.03 19.29
N ILE A 3 9.10 2.14 18.41
CA ILE A 3 8.94 1.95 16.96
C ILE A 3 9.71 0.67 16.61
N SER A 4 9.04 -0.33 16.04
CA SER A 4 9.67 -1.58 15.60
C SER A 4 9.74 -1.63 14.08
N ILE A 5 10.82 -1.09 13.51
CA ILE A 5 11.13 -1.25 12.08
C ILE A 5 12.04 -2.46 11.94
N LEU A 6 11.48 -3.56 11.45
CA LEU A 6 12.22 -4.79 11.11
C LEU A 6 12.74 -4.72 9.67
N LEU A 7 13.72 -3.84 9.42
CA LEU A 7 14.59 -3.93 8.25
C LEU A 7 15.88 -4.67 8.64
N HIS A 8 15.95 -5.97 8.33
CA HIS A 8 17.19 -6.74 8.52
C HIS A 8 17.89 -6.98 7.18
N PHE A 9 18.97 -6.22 7.01
CA PHE A 9 20.14 -6.43 6.15
C PHE A 9 20.17 -7.68 5.25
N MET A 10 20.28 -7.45 3.94
CA MET A 10 20.86 -8.43 3.01
C MET A 10 21.73 -7.76 1.93
N ILE A 11 22.81 -7.10 2.36
CA ILE A 11 23.92 -6.71 1.47
C ILE A 11 25.25 -7.03 2.18
N TYR A 12 25.82 -8.19 1.87
CA TYR A 12 27.27 -8.41 1.88
C TYR A 12 27.59 -9.67 1.06
N THR A 13 28.23 -9.49 -0.10
CA THR A 13 29.21 -10.38 -0.77
C THR A 13 29.38 -9.91 -2.21
N ILE A 14 30.30 -8.97 -2.43
CA ILE A 14 30.91 -8.66 -3.74
C ILE A 14 32.40 -8.42 -3.47
N LEU A 15 33.27 -8.99 -4.32
CA LEU A 15 34.75 -8.98 -4.28
C LEU A 15 35.32 -9.81 -3.10
N LEU A 16 36.13 -10.84 -3.32
CA LEU A 16 37.39 -10.82 -4.06
C LEU A 16 37.61 -12.07 -4.93
N SER A 17 38.27 -11.88 -6.07
CA SER A 17 38.84 -12.94 -6.91
C SER A 17 40.36 -13.10 -6.66
N ASP A 18 40.88 -14.21 -7.17
CA ASP A 18 42.28 -14.44 -7.57
C ASP A 18 43.38 -14.73 -6.52
N SER A 19 43.76 -16.02 -6.51
CA SER A 19 45.13 -16.50 -6.85
C SER A 19 46.03 -17.15 -5.78
N ALA A 20 46.69 -18.23 -6.25
CA ALA A 20 48.01 -18.77 -5.89
C ALA A 20 48.27 -19.52 -4.55
N GLY A 21 49.08 -20.60 -4.65
CA GLY A 21 50.08 -20.96 -3.63
C GLY A 21 50.15 -22.43 -3.19
N LEU A 22 51.35 -23.03 -3.23
CA LEU A 22 51.68 -24.39 -2.73
C LEU A 22 52.24 -24.36 -1.28
N GLU A 23 52.17 -25.53 -0.60
CA GLU A 23 53.16 -26.06 0.39
C GLU A 23 53.42 -25.28 1.72
N SER A 24 53.89 -25.85 2.86
CA SER A 24 54.21 -27.24 3.29
C SER A 24 54.18 -27.42 4.86
N VAL A 25 54.54 -28.63 5.32
CA VAL A 25 54.35 -29.38 6.60
C VAL A 25 54.96 -28.85 7.95
N ASN A 26 54.41 -29.36 9.08
CA ASN A 26 54.98 -29.67 10.44
C ASN A 26 54.44 -28.83 11.66
N GLU A 27 53.51 -29.35 12.50
CA GLU A 27 53.67 -29.94 13.89
C GLU A 27 54.01 -28.90 15.01
N VAL A 28 53.90 -29.08 16.35
CA VAL A 28 54.01 -30.26 17.25
C VAL A 28 52.94 -30.31 18.39
N SER A 29 52.27 -31.47 18.57
CA SER A 29 51.70 -32.08 19.81
C SER A 29 51.26 -31.24 21.04
N LYS A 30 50.02 -31.48 21.51
CA LYS A 30 49.75 -32.12 22.83
C LYS A 30 48.29 -32.57 22.99
N LYS A 31 48.08 -33.87 23.26
CA LYS A 31 46.77 -34.45 23.63
C LYS A 31 46.39 -34.04 25.05
N ASN A 32 45.14 -33.63 25.26
CA ASN A 32 44.49 -33.72 26.57
C ASN A 32 43.06 -34.25 26.44
N ILE A 33 42.71 -35.06 27.42
CA ILE A 33 41.65 -36.07 27.45
C ILE A 33 40.22 -35.49 27.38
N LEU A 34 39.45 -36.02 26.42
CA LEU A 34 37.99 -36.23 26.43
C LEU A 34 37.12 -35.37 27.37
N LYS A 35 36.39 -34.43 26.75
CA LYS A 35 34.92 -34.52 26.74
C LYS A 35 34.48 -34.63 25.28
N SER A 36 33.64 -35.60 24.97
CA SER A 36 33.01 -35.69 23.66
C SER A 36 31.94 -34.61 23.57
N GLU A 37 32.27 -33.48 22.94
CA GLU A 37 31.25 -32.52 22.49
C GLU A 37 30.28 -33.25 21.55
N PRO A 38 28.97 -32.90 21.57
CA PRO A 38 28.01 -33.48 20.64
C PRO A 38 28.52 -33.29 19.21
N SER A 39 28.49 -34.37 18.42
CA SER A 39 29.05 -34.41 17.06
C SER A 39 28.63 -33.17 16.27
N LYS A 40 29.62 -32.42 15.77
CA LYS A 40 29.38 -31.24 14.92
C LYS A 40 28.35 -31.61 13.86
N THR A 41 27.24 -30.88 13.89
CA THR A 41 26.04 -31.12 13.08
C THR A 41 26.38 -31.35 11.62
N ASP A 42 25.75 -32.36 11.01
CA ASP A 42 25.85 -32.62 9.58
C ASP A 42 25.43 -31.38 8.78
N ILE A 43 26.41 -30.66 8.24
CA ILE A 43 26.16 -29.50 7.39
C ILE A 43 25.71 -30.02 6.03
N GLN A 44 24.40 -30.15 5.84
CA GLN A 44 23.82 -30.39 4.52
C GLN A 44 24.25 -29.27 3.55
N LYS A 45 25.00 -29.65 2.52
CA LYS A 45 25.43 -28.75 1.45
C LYS A 45 24.47 -28.88 0.28
N TYR A 46 23.90 -27.75 -0.14
CA TYR A 46 23.07 -27.66 -1.33
C TYR A 46 23.90 -27.14 -2.51
N GLN A 47 23.68 -27.71 -3.70
CA GLN A 47 24.27 -27.21 -4.95
C GLN A 47 23.18 -26.50 -5.75
N LEU A 48 23.39 -25.21 -6.03
CA LEU A 48 22.51 -24.40 -6.86
C LEU A 48 23.13 -24.24 -8.25
N PHE A 49 22.40 -24.62 -9.30
CA PHE A 49 22.83 -24.47 -10.69
C PHE A 49 21.96 -23.42 -11.38
N ILE A 50 22.60 -22.40 -11.94
CA ILE A 50 21.93 -21.32 -12.70
C ILE A 50 22.40 -21.41 -14.16
N LYS A 51 21.46 -21.51 -15.11
CA LYS A 51 21.75 -21.56 -16.55
C LYS A 51 21.27 -20.27 -17.22
N ASN A 52 22.19 -19.36 -17.50
CA ASN A 52 21.88 -18.03 -18.05
C ASN A 52 21.40 -18.07 -19.52
N GLU A 53 21.69 -19.15 -20.24
CA GLU A 53 21.34 -19.31 -21.66
C GLU A 53 19.89 -19.77 -21.89
N VAL A 54 19.16 -20.15 -20.82
CA VAL A 54 17.80 -20.70 -20.92
C VAL A 54 16.79 -19.74 -20.29
N ILE A 55 16.05 -19.02 -21.13
CA ILE A 55 14.93 -18.18 -20.71
C ILE A 55 13.66 -19.04 -20.67
N PHE A 56 13.17 -19.36 -19.47
CA PHE A 56 11.92 -20.13 -19.30
C PHE A 56 10.67 -19.25 -19.46
N GLN A 57 10.63 -18.09 -18.80
CA GLN A 57 9.54 -17.13 -18.88
C GLN A 57 10.00 -15.71 -18.50
N ASN A 58 9.24 -14.69 -18.88
CA ASN A 58 9.50 -13.32 -18.45
C ASN A 58 8.95 -13.06 -17.04
N LEU A 59 9.80 -12.71 -16.09
CA LEU A 59 9.40 -12.37 -14.72
C LEU A 59 9.00 -10.89 -14.61
N LYS A 60 7.70 -10.62 -14.46
CA LYS A 60 7.20 -9.28 -14.13
C LYS A 60 7.36 -9.01 -12.63
N PRO A 61 8.00 -7.89 -12.21
CA PRO A 61 8.09 -7.52 -10.78
C PRO A 61 6.72 -7.14 -10.21
N PHE A 62 6.06 -8.09 -9.54
CA PHE A 62 4.72 -7.92 -8.96
C PHE A 62 4.72 -7.27 -7.56
N TRP A 63 5.89 -7.16 -6.93
CA TRP A 63 6.08 -6.68 -5.55
C TRP A 63 6.33 -5.17 -5.42
N LYS A 64 6.08 -4.38 -6.47
CA LYS A 64 6.44 -2.94 -6.54
C LYS A 64 5.47 -2.00 -5.78
N SER A 65 4.98 -2.42 -4.62
CA SER A 65 4.06 -1.64 -3.79
C SER A 65 4.51 -1.62 -2.32
N THR A 66 4.24 -0.51 -1.65
CA THR A 66 4.26 -0.39 -0.18
C THR A 66 2.95 0.26 0.27
N GLY A 67 2.78 0.54 1.57
CA GLY A 67 1.62 1.26 2.09
C GLY A 67 1.80 1.78 3.51
N LEU A 68 0.86 2.63 3.96
CA LEU A 68 0.87 3.28 5.26
C LEU A 68 -0.53 3.74 5.70
N CYS A 69 -0.72 3.84 7.01
CA CYS A 69 -1.88 4.48 7.65
C CYS A 69 -1.43 5.77 8.35
N PRO A 70 -2.15 6.91 8.22
CA PRO A 70 -1.98 8.02 9.15
C PRO A 70 -2.43 7.63 10.57
N PRO A 71 -1.89 8.25 11.63
CA PRO A 71 -2.37 8.04 13.00
C PRO A 71 -3.69 8.80 13.25
N ASP A 72 -4.40 8.37 14.30
CA ASP A 72 -5.52 9.10 14.88
C ASP A 72 -5.16 10.55 15.28
N PRO A 73 -6.11 11.51 15.19
CA PRO A 73 -7.43 11.37 14.56
C PRO A 73 -7.34 11.57 13.04
N HIS A 74 -8.05 10.76 12.25
CA HIS A 74 -7.96 10.79 10.78
C HIS A 74 -8.42 12.12 10.14
N GLU A 75 -9.29 12.88 10.81
CA GLU A 75 -9.64 14.27 10.46
C GLU A 75 -8.42 15.21 10.37
N GLU A 76 -7.36 14.90 11.11
CA GLU A 76 -6.07 15.61 11.12
C GLU A 76 -4.96 14.87 10.37
N SER A 77 -5.28 13.80 9.63
CA SER A 77 -4.32 13.00 8.85
C SER A 77 -3.42 13.83 7.92
N TYR A 78 -3.90 14.99 7.45
CA TYR A 78 -3.13 15.95 6.67
C TYR A 78 -1.88 16.48 7.40
N ASN A 79 -1.89 16.59 8.74
CA ASN A 79 -0.74 16.98 9.55
C ASN A 79 0.40 15.95 9.43
N PHE A 80 0.06 14.66 9.35
CA PHE A 80 1.01 13.56 9.15
C PHE A 80 1.39 13.40 7.68
N LEU A 81 0.40 13.27 6.79
CA LEU A 81 0.62 12.95 5.37
C LEU A 81 1.31 14.07 4.58
N LEU A 82 1.20 15.33 5.01
CA LEU A 82 1.87 16.48 4.39
C LEU A 82 3.09 16.99 5.18
N SER A 83 3.49 16.28 6.24
CA SER A 83 4.64 16.61 7.09
C SER A 83 5.98 16.62 6.32
N PRO A 84 7.01 17.33 6.82
CA PRO A 84 8.38 17.22 6.30
C PRO A 84 8.90 15.77 6.34
N ASP A 85 8.59 15.04 7.40
CA ASP A 85 8.98 13.64 7.62
C ASP A 85 8.38 12.72 6.54
N MET A 86 7.08 12.88 6.22
CA MET A 86 6.43 12.11 5.17
C MET A 86 6.98 12.47 3.78
N LYS A 87 7.32 13.73 3.52
CA LYS A 87 7.99 14.14 2.28
C LYS A 87 9.33 13.46 2.10
N LEU A 88 10.14 13.40 3.16
CA LEU A 88 11.42 12.68 3.14
C LEU A 88 11.23 11.17 2.96
N ASN A 89 10.21 10.59 3.59
CA ASN A 89 9.87 9.17 3.43
C ASN A 89 9.45 8.84 1.98
N ILE A 90 8.55 9.63 1.38
CA ILE A 90 8.12 9.46 -0.01
C ILE A 90 9.30 9.64 -0.98
N PHE A 91 10.17 10.62 -0.74
CA PHE A 91 11.42 10.78 -1.50
C PHE A 91 12.31 9.54 -1.43
N HIS A 92 12.51 8.95 -0.24
CA HIS A 92 13.27 7.71 -0.10
C HIS A 92 12.61 6.53 -0.85
N ILE A 93 11.28 6.40 -0.80
CA ILE A 93 10.55 5.35 -1.53
C ILE A 93 10.69 5.53 -3.05
N GLY A 94 10.56 6.76 -3.55
CA GLY A 94 10.72 7.10 -4.97
C GLY A 94 12.16 6.93 -5.48
N SER A 95 13.16 7.18 -4.63
CA SER A 95 14.59 7.07 -4.97
C SER A 95 15.06 5.64 -5.30
N LEU A 96 14.23 4.61 -5.11
CA LEU A 96 14.62 3.21 -5.31
C LEU A 96 14.88 2.89 -6.79
N PRO A 97 16.06 2.35 -7.14
CA PRO A 97 16.52 2.22 -8.52
C PRO A 97 15.60 1.34 -9.39
N ARG A 98 15.42 1.74 -10.65
CA ARG A 98 14.53 1.07 -11.63
C ARG A 98 13.07 0.97 -11.16
N LYS A 99 12.61 1.99 -10.44
CA LYS A 99 11.29 2.07 -9.79
C LYS A 99 11.05 0.84 -8.90
N GLY A 100 11.95 0.61 -7.93
CA GLY A 100 11.92 -0.57 -7.07
C GLY A 100 10.59 -0.73 -6.33
N ILE A 101 10.02 0.40 -5.90
CA ILE A 101 8.60 0.59 -5.62
C ILE A 101 8.02 1.49 -6.71
N SER A 102 6.72 1.39 -6.96
CA SER A 102 5.99 2.28 -7.87
C SER A 102 4.67 2.74 -7.25
N GLN A 103 4.07 1.95 -6.35
CA GLN A 103 2.82 2.29 -5.68
C GLN A 103 3.00 2.48 -4.16
N VAL A 104 2.29 3.45 -3.60
CA VAL A 104 2.07 3.61 -2.15
C VAL A 104 0.57 3.55 -1.87
N ARG A 105 0.10 2.50 -1.18
CA ARG A 105 -1.30 2.35 -0.72
C ARG A 105 -1.50 3.16 0.57
N ILE A 106 -2.46 4.07 0.60
CA ILE A 106 -2.61 5.05 1.69
C ILE A 106 -4.05 5.03 2.19
N HIS A 107 -4.22 4.75 3.48
CA HIS A 107 -5.52 4.82 4.17
C HIS A 107 -5.98 6.28 4.34
N TRP A 108 -7.30 6.47 4.55
CA TRP A 108 -7.92 7.74 4.96
C TRP A 108 -7.67 8.95 4.03
N MET A 109 -7.34 8.72 2.75
CA MET A 109 -7.05 9.83 1.83
C MET A 109 -8.25 10.76 1.58
N LEU A 110 -9.49 10.31 1.74
CA LEU A 110 -10.65 11.17 1.56
C LEU A 110 -10.85 12.17 2.71
N ASP A 111 -10.20 12.01 3.87
CA ASP A 111 -10.21 13.03 4.94
C ASP A 111 -9.36 14.26 4.61
N LEU A 112 -8.52 14.18 3.57
CA LEU A 112 -7.87 15.36 2.99
C LEU A 112 -8.86 16.19 2.16
N VAL A 113 -10.02 15.64 1.78
CA VAL A 113 -11.05 16.36 1.04
C VAL A 113 -11.96 17.09 2.02
N GLN A 114 -12.14 18.39 1.82
CA GLN A 114 -13.16 19.16 2.52
C GLN A 114 -14.41 19.25 1.65
N MET A 115 -15.59 19.16 2.26
CA MET A 115 -16.88 19.28 1.57
C MET A 115 -17.76 20.32 2.23
N ARG A 116 -18.50 21.08 1.42
CA ARG A 116 -19.55 22.01 1.86
C ARG A 116 -20.82 21.75 1.07
N VAL A 117 -21.94 21.61 1.77
CA VAL A 117 -23.28 21.48 1.17
C VAL A 117 -24.10 22.70 1.56
N SER A 118 -24.55 23.48 0.59
CA SER A 118 -25.39 24.66 0.84
C SER A 118 -26.32 24.94 -0.34
N HIS A 119 -27.59 25.27 -0.08
CA HIS A 119 -28.57 25.70 -1.08
C HIS A 119 -28.58 24.84 -2.37
N PHE A 120 -28.66 23.51 -2.21
CA PHE A 120 -28.64 22.51 -3.31
C PHE A 120 -27.34 22.42 -4.13
N LYS A 121 -26.27 23.11 -3.71
CA LYS A 121 -24.93 22.98 -4.27
C LYS A 121 -24.02 22.20 -3.31
N VAL A 122 -23.19 21.33 -3.87
CA VAL A 122 -22.08 20.66 -3.19
C VAL A 122 -20.78 21.24 -3.74
N GLU A 123 -19.85 21.55 -2.84
CA GLU A 123 -18.52 22.05 -3.17
C GLU A 123 -17.48 21.16 -2.50
N TYR A 124 -16.51 20.69 -3.28
CA TYR A 124 -15.37 19.89 -2.83
C TYR A 124 -14.09 20.72 -2.93
N ASP A 125 -13.27 20.72 -1.88
CA ASP A 125 -11.93 21.29 -1.85
C ASP A 125 -10.91 20.16 -1.71
N PHE A 126 -10.25 19.86 -2.82
CA PHE A 126 -9.21 18.84 -2.94
C PHE A 126 -7.80 19.34 -2.55
N SER A 127 -7.62 20.61 -2.17
CA SER A 127 -6.31 21.27 -2.09
C SER A 127 -5.29 20.67 -1.10
N ARG A 128 -5.72 19.84 -0.15
CA ARG A 128 -4.83 19.03 0.70
C ARG A 128 -4.43 17.73 0.02
N LEU A 129 -5.40 17.04 -0.59
CA LEU A 129 -5.19 15.80 -1.33
C LEU A 129 -4.31 16.03 -2.57
N ASP A 130 -4.51 17.14 -3.27
CA ASP A 130 -3.69 17.58 -4.41
C ASP A 130 -2.20 17.65 -4.06
N LYS A 131 -1.86 18.11 -2.84
CA LYS A 131 -0.48 18.17 -2.35
C LYS A 131 0.10 16.77 -2.11
N LEU A 132 -0.71 15.81 -1.65
CA LEU A 132 -0.29 14.43 -1.46
C LEU A 132 -0.11 13.71 -2.81
N ILE A 133 -1.06 13.86 -3.73
CA ILE A 133 -0.98 13.25 -5.07
C ILE A 133 0.18 13.86 -5.87
N TYR A 134 0.38 15.17 -5.82
CA TYR A 134 1.54 15.83 -6.43
C TYR A 134 2.86 15.31 -5.82
N LEU A 135 2.93 15.14 -4.49
CA LEU A 135 4.11 14.62 -3.80
C LEU A 135 4.45 13.16 -4.20
N LEU A 136 3.43 12.33 -4.48
CA LEU A 136 3.65 11.00 -5.07
C LEU A 136 4.14 11.09 -6.52
N TRP A 137 3.47 11.91 -7.34
CA TRP A 137 3.76 12.09 -8.76
C TRP A 137 5.18 12.65 -9.00
N GLU A 138 5.61 13.67 -8.26
CA GLU A 138 6.95 14.28 -8.39
C GLU A 138 8.08 13.32 -7.98
N ASN A 139 7.77 12.30 -7.16
CA ASN A 139 8.68 11.23 -6.76
C ASN A 139 8.51 9.95 -7.60
N ASP A 140 7.88 10.04 -8.78
CA ASP A 140 7.77 8.97 -9.78
C ASP A 140 6.90 7.77 -9.33
N LEU A 141 6.08 7.97 -8.31
CA LEU A 141 5.16 7.03 -7.67
C LEU A 141 3.68 7.27 -8.09
N GLN A 142 2.80 6.36 -7.68
CA GLN A 142 1.35 6.46 -7.82
C GLN A 142 0.64 6.02 -6.51
N PRO A 143 -0.58 6.50 -6.23
CA PRO A 143 -1.38 5.99 -5.13
C PRO A 143 -1.90 4.57 -5.42
N GLY A 144 -1.91 3.71 -4.40
CA GLY A 144 -2.96 2.71 -4.21
C GLY A 144 -4.11 3.46 -3.55
N PHE A 145 -5.14 3.77 -4.33
CA PHE A 145 -6.11 4.78 -3.98
C PHE A 145 -7.32 4.15 -3.29
N GLU A 146 -7.25 4.00 -1.98
CA GLU A 146 -8.39 3.60 -1.17
C GLU A 146 -9.42 4.74 -1.12
N LEU A 147 -10.66 4.44 -1.50
CA LEU A 147 -11.79 5.36 -1.42
C LEU A 147 -12.32 5.41 0.02
N MET A 148 -11.44 5.80 0.93
CA MET A 148 -11.55 5.65 2.38
C MET A 148 -11.43 7.01 3.08
N GLY A 149 -12.34 7.28 4.02
CA GLY A 149 -12.46 8.54 4.76
C GLY A 149 -13.87 9.13 4.71
N ASN A 150 -14.11 10.20 5.46
CA ASN A 150 -15.40 10.88 5.58
C ASN A 150 -15.22 12.40 5.43
N PRO A 151 -15.22 12.94 4.19
CA PRO A 151 -15.01 14.35 3.92
C PRO A 151 -15.85 15.27 4.80
N SER A 152 -15.18 15.98 5.72
CA SER A 152 -15.81 16.90 6.67
C SER A 152 -16.89 16.27 7.58
N ASN A 153 -16.77 14.97 7.89
CA ASN A 153 -17.71 14.19 8.70
C ASN A 153 -19.17 14.21 8.20
N TYR A 154 -19.39 14.42 6.90
CA TYR A 154 -20.74 14.57 6.36
C TYR A 154 -21.51 13.23 6.29
N PHE A 155 -20.83 12.19 5.82
CA PHE A 155 -21.45 10.88 5.62
C PHE A 155 -21.67 10.20 6.98
N ASN A 156 -22.75 9.44 7.08
CA ASN A 156 -23.18 8.75 8.30
C ASN A 156 -24.00 7.49 8.02
N ASP A 157 -24.61 7.37 6.83
CA ASP A 157 -25.48 6.26 6.46
C ASP A 157 -25.40 5.99 4.94
N PHE A 158 -24.91 4.81 4.56
CA PHE A 158 -24.85 4.37 3.15
C PHE A 158 -26.07 3.55 2.70
N GLU A 159 -27.08 3.37 3.54
CA GLU A 159 -28.43 2.99 3.09
C GLU A 159 -29.28 4.22 2.72
N ASN A 160 -28.86 5.42 3.12
CA ASN A 160 -29.45 6.67 2.68
C ASN A 160 -29.13 6.98 1.21
N GLU A 161 -30.13 6.85 0.34
CA GLU A 161 -30.00 7.07 -1.11
C GLU A 161 -29.33 8.41 -1.49
N ILE A 162 -29.63 9.50 -0.77
CA ILE A 162 -29.02 10.82 -1.04
C ILE A 162 -27.51 10.78 -0.77
N GLN A 163 -27.08 10.15 0.33
CA GLN A 163 -25.66 10.00 0.65
C GLN A 163 -24.94 9.10 -0.37
N VAL A 164 -25.59 8.03 -0.85
CA VAL A 164 -25.05 7.15 -1.90
C VAL A 164 -24.81 7.92 -3.21
N TYR A 165 -25.77 8.74 -3.65
CA TYR A 165 -25.58 9.59 -4.85
C TYR A 165 -24.52 10.69 -4.63
N LEU A 166 -24.46 11.30 -3.44
CA LEU A 166 -23.42 12.28 -3.11
C LEU A 166 -22.02 11.66 -3.05
N TRP A 167 -21.90 10.40 -2.65
CA TRP A 167 -20.66 9.64 -2.74
C TRP A 167 -20.29 9.37 -4.19
N LYS A 168 -21.23 8.93 -5.03
CA LYS A 168 -21.01 8.76 -6.48
C LYS A 168 -20.53 10.05 -7.15
N ASP A 169 -21.11 11.22 -6.82
CA ASP A 169 -20.65 12.50 -7.36
C ASP A 169 -19.25 12.86 -6.84
N LEU A 170 -18.96 12.71 -5.55
CA LEU A 170 -17.62 12.90 -4.98
C LEU A 170 -16.56 12.09 -5.74
N ILE A 171 -16.79 10.79 -5.93
CA ILE A 171 -15.85 9.91 -6.63
C ILE A 171 -15.69 10.31 -8.10
N ASN A 172 -16.78 10.70 -8.77
CA ASN A 172 -16.72 11.22 -10.13
C ASN A 172 -15.90 12.51 -10.23
N LYS A 173 -16.18 13.50 -9.37
CA LYS A 173 -15.46 14.80 -9.36
C LYS A 173 -13.98 14.62 -9.06
N LEU A 174 -13.65 13.76 -8.09
CA LEU A 174 -12.27 13.43 -7.73
C LEU A 174 -11.52 12.80 -8.90
N ALA A 175 -12.12 11.83 -9.58
CA ALA A 175 -11.51 11.16 -10.72
C ALA A 175 -11.32 12.11 -11.92
N VAL A 176 -12.33 12.93 -12.26
CA VAL A 176 -12.23 13.95 -13.31
C VAL A 176 -11.14 14.96 -12.99
N HIS A 177 -11.11 15.50 -11.76
CA HIS A 177 -10.10 16.46 -11.30
C HIS A 177 -8.66 15.94 -11.48
N TYR A 178 -8.39 14.69 -11.10
CA TYR A 178 -7.05 14.12 -11.29
C TYR A 178 -6.73 13.71 -12.73
N ILE A 179 -7.74 13.35 -13.54
CA ILE A 179 -7.56 13.15 -14.99
C ILE A 179 -7.18 14.48 -15.67
N ASP A 180 -7.83 15.58 -15.30
CA ASP A 180 -7.55 16.91 -15.84
C ASP A 180 -6.17 17.43 -15.41
N MET A 181 -5.75 17.17 -14.16
CA MET A 181 -4.44 17.58 -13.64
C MET A 181 -3.27 16.78 -14.20
N PHE A 182 -3.38 15.44 -14.27
CA PHE A 182 -2.23 14.55 -14.53
C PHE A 182 -2.33 13.75 -15.84
N GLY A 183 -3.47 13.83 -16.54
CA GLY A 183 -3.76 13.06 -17.73
C GLY A 183 -4.19 11.62 -17.41
N ILE A 184 -5.14 11.11 -18.19
CA ILE A 184 -5.68 9.76 -18.02
C ILE A 184 -4.61 8.66 -18.07
N ASP A 185 -3.54 8.84 -18.85
CA ASP A 185 -2.46 7.86 -18.93
C ASP A 185 -1.72 7.66 -17.60
N TYR A 186 -1.74 8.64 -16.68
CA TYR A 186 -1.25 8.47 -15.32
C TYR A 186 -2.33 7.85 -14.42
N VAL A 187 -3.54 8.43 -14.40
CA VAL A 187 -4.62 8.02 -13.47
C VAL A 187 -5.12 6.60 -13.74
N MET A 188 -5.17 6.14 -15.00
CA MET A 188 -5.55 4.75 -15.31
C MET A 188 -4.56 3.70 -14.78
N LYS A 189 -3.34 4.11 -14.37
CA LYS A 189 -2.36 3.22 -13.73
C LYS A 189 -2.59 3.08 -12.24
N TRP A 190 -3.39 3.94 -11.61
CA TRP A 190 -3.75 3.82 -10.20
C TRP A 190 -4.56 2.53 -9.98
N ASN A 191 -4.54 2.02 -8.76
CA ASN A 191 -5.46 0.97 -8.33
C ASN A 191 -6.43 1.64 -7.34
N PHE A 192 -7.64 1.98 -7.79
CA PHE A 192 -8.67 2.41 -6.87
C PHE A 192 -9.18 1.18 -6.11
N GLU A 193 -9.37 1.34 -4.81
CA GLU A 193 -9.70 0.25 -3.91
C GLU A 193 -10.83 0.69 -2.95
N THR A 194 -11.59 -0.27 -2.45
CA THR A 194 -12.56 -0.06 -1.37
C THR A 194 -11.89 0.43 -0.08
N TRP A 195 -12.72 0.80 0.90
CA TRP A 195 -12.33 0.90 2.30
C TRP A 195 -11.53 -0.33 2.76
N ASN A 196 -10.51 -0.10 3.59
CA ASN A 196 -9.65 -1.15 4.13
C ASN A 196 -10.42 -2.15 4.99
N GLU A 197 -10.09 -3.45 4.89
CA GLU A 197 -10.51 -4.51 5.81
C GLU A 197 -11.92 -4.35 6.41
N PRO A 198 -12.99 -4.29 5.59
CA PRO A 198 -14.35 -4.05 6.08
C PRO A 198 -14.88 -5.17 6.98
N ASP A 199 -14.20 -6.32 7.02
CA ASP A 199 -14.41 -7.43 7.95
C ASP A 199 -13.86 -7.18 9.37
N HIS A 200 -13.07 -6.12 9.56
CA HIS A 200 -12.52 -5.70 10.86
C HIS A 200 -13.26 -4.49 11.47
N HIS A 201 -14.25 -3.94 10.76
CA HIS A 201 -15.14 -2.87 11.21
C HIS A 201 -14.46 -1.53 11.59
N ASP A 202 -13.29 -1.24 11.02
CA ASP A 202 -12.58 0.03 11.24
C ASP A 202 -13.10 1.13 10.28
N PHE A 203 -14.12 1.83 10.76
CA PHE A 203 -14.90 2.82 9.99
C PHE A 203 -15.04 4.18 10.72
N ASP A 204 -14.20 4.44 11.73
CA ASP A 204 -14.32 5.56 12.67
C ASP A 204 -15.73 5.71 13.26
N LYS A 205 -16.49 6.68 12.75
CA LYS A 205 -17.84 7.07 13.21
C LYS A 205 -18.94 6.55 12.28
N LEU A 206 -18.58 5.97 11.14
CA LEU A 206 -19.51 5.37 10.20
C LEU A 206 -19.90 3.97 10.68
N ASN A 207 -21.14 3.57 10.42
CA ASN A 207 -21.59 2.21 10.65
C ASN A 207 -22.00 1.58 9.32
N PHE A 208 -21.13 0.73 8.76
CA PHE A 208 -21.44 -0.03 7.56
C PHE A 208 -22.22 -1.30 7.90
N THR A 209 -23.50 -1.33 7.51
CA THR A 209 -24.20 -2.58 7.27
C THR A 209 -23.67 -3.25 5.99
N ILE A 210 -24.00 -4.52 5.77
CA ILE A 210 -23.67 -5.21 4.51
C ILE A 210 -24.28 -4.46 3.31
N GLN A 211 -25.53 -4.01 3.43
CA GLN A 211 -26.19 -3.28 2.35
C GLN A 211 -25.56 -1.90 2.11
N GLY A 212 -25.22 -1.17 3.18
CA GLY A 212 -24.49 0.08 3.08
C GLY A 212 -23.13 -0.08 2.39
N PHE A 213 -22.40 -1.17 2.66
CA PHE A 213 -21.12 -1.43 1.99
C PHE A 213 -21.29 -1.76 0.50
N LEU A 214 -22.34 -2.50 0.13
CA LEU A 214 -22.69 -2.75 -1.28
C LEU A 214 -23.08 -1.46 -2.01
N ASN A 215 -23.91 -0.61 -1.40
CA ASN A 215 -24.30 0.68 -1.96
C ASN A 215 -23.09 1.62 -2.14
N TYR A 216 -22.18 1.66 -1.16
CA TYR A 216 -20.90 2.35 -1.25
C TYR A 216 -20.03 1.82 -2.40
N TYR A 217 -19.95 0.49 -2.56
CA TYR A 217 -19.19 -0.15 -3.63
C TYR A 217 -19.73 0.25 -5.01
N ASP A 218 -21.05 0.19 -5.18
CA ASP A 218 -21.71 0.58 -6.42
C ASP A 218 -21.49 2.07 -6.72
N ALA A 219 -21.63 2.95 -5.72
CA ALA A 219 -21.34 4.37 -5.86
C ALA A 219 -19.89 4.66 -6.26
N CYS A 220 -18.91 3.92 -5.70
CA CYS A 220 -17.51 4.00 -6.09
C CYS A 220 -17.28 3.56 -7.54
N SER A 221 -17.77 2.36 -7.89
CA SER A 221 -17.65 1.77 -9.23
C SER A 221 -18.24 2.71 -10.29
N GLU A 222 -19.46 3.16 -10.05
CA GLU A 222 -20.21 4.02 -10.96
C GLU A 222 -19.66 5.44 -11.06
N GLY A 223 -19.09 5.99 -9.97
CA GLY A 223 -18.44 7.30 -9.96
C GLY A 223 -17.17 7.30 -10.84
N LEU A 224 -16.33 6.27 -10.68
CA LEU A 224 -15.12 6.06 -11.49
C LEU A 224 -15.47 5.78 -12.96
N PHE A 225 -16.43 4.90 -13.22
CA PHE A 225 -16.90 4.57 -14.57
C PHE A 225 -17.43 5.80 -15.31
N SER A 226 -18.18 6.66 -14.61
CA SER A 226 -18.70 7.92 -15.15
C SER A 226 -17.61 8.97 -15.43
N ALA A 227 -16.41 8.83 -14.86
CA ALA A 227 -15.27 9.70 -15.14
C ALA A 227 -14.46 9.19 -16.35
N ASP A 228 -13.97 7.93 -16.30
CA ASP A 228 -13.42 7.23 -17.46
C ASP A 228 -13.49 5.71 -17.26
N LYS A 229 -14.09 5.00 -18.21
CA LYS A 229 -14.21 3.52 -18.22
C LYS A 229 -12.88 2.74 -18.21
N ARG A 230 -11.72 3.40 -18.36
CA ARG A 230 -10.37 2.82 -18.25
C ARG A 230 -9.86 2.77 -16.82
N LEU A 231 -10.49 3.50 -15.88
CA LEU A 231 -10.14 3.42 -14.46
C LEU A 231 -10.46 2.02 -13.91
N ARG A 232 -9.63 1.57 -12.97
CA ARG A 232 -9.73 0.23 -12.38
C ARG A 232 -10.08 0.35 -10.91
N PHE A 233 -11.10 -0.41 -10.50
CA PHE A 233 -11.60 -0.48 -9.14
C PHE A 233 -11.59 -1.92 -8.64
N GLY A 234 -11.32 -2.12 -7.35
CA GLY A 234 -11.23 -3.44 -6.72
C GLY A 234 -11.48 -3.40 -5.22
N GLY A 235 -11.55 -4.57 -4.60
CA GLY A 235 -11.84 -4.73 -3.17
C GLY A 235 -12.12 -6.21 -2.83
N PRO A 236 -12.51 -6.55 -1.60
CA PRO A 236 -12.78 -5.64 -0.48
C PRO A 236 -11.55 -5.24 0.35
N GLY A 237 -10.35 -5.76 0.04
CA GLY A 237 -9.15 -5.53 0.87
C GLY A 237 -9.20 -6.20 2.25
N GLY A 238 -10.15 -7.11 2.48
CA GLY A 238 -10.32 -7.85 3.75
C GLY A 238 -9.64 -9.22 3.78
N SER A 239 -9.74 -9.92 4.91
CA SER A 239 -8.97 -11.14 5.16
C SER A 239 -9.42 -12.38 4.38
N CYS A 240 -10.58 -12.32 3.70
CA CYS A 240 -11.17 -13.39 2.88
C CYS A 240 -11.26 -14.77 3.58
N ARG A 241 -11.38 -14.77 4.92
CA ARG A 241 -11.48 -15.98 5.73
C ARG A 241 -12.81 -16.70 5.50
N ILE A 242 -12.82 -18.02 5.61
CA ILE A 242 -14.05 -18.81 5.65
C ILE A 242 -14.89 -18.31 6.85
N PRO A 243 -16.17 -17.93 6.67
CA PRO A 243 -17.01 -17.49 7.76
C PRO A 243 -17.09 -18.56 8.86
N THR A 244 -16.59 -18.24 10.06
CA THR A 244 -16.84 -19.07 11.24
C THR A 244 -18.34 -19.10 11.50
N LYS A 245 -18.91 -20.29 11.73
CA LYS A 245 -20.36 -20.53 11.95
C LYS A 245 -20.95 -19.87 13.21
N VAL A 246 -20.23 -18.95 13.84
CA VAL A 246 -20.60 -18.25 15.07
C VAL A 246 -20.50 -16.76 14.78
N LYS A 247 -21.64 -16.07 14.80
CA LYS A 247 -21.85 -14.67 14.40
C LYS A 247 -21.75 -14.35 12.90
N LEU A 248 -22.61 -14.99 12.12
CA LEU A 248 -23.49 -14.17 11.27
C LEU A 248 -24.71 -13.79 12.13
N ILE A 249 -24.54 -12.75 12.93
CA ILE A 249 -25.67 -11.89 13.28
C ILE A 249 -25.64 -10.84 12.16
N LEU A 250 -26.56 -11.02 11.21
CA LEU A 250 -26.84 -10.09 10.12
C LEU A 250 -27.53 -8.84 10.69
#